data_AF-A0A957RL03-F1
#
_entry.id   AF-A0A957RL03-F1
#
_cell.length_a   1.000
_cell.length_b   1.000
_cell.length_c   1.000
_cell.angle_alpha   90.00
_cell.angle_beta   90.00
_cell.angle_gamma   90.00
#
_symmetry.space_group_name_H-M   'P 1'
#
loop_
_entity.id
_entity.type
_entity.pdbx_description
1 polymer ?
#
loop_
_entity_poly.entity_id
_entity_poly.type
_entity_poly.pdbx_seq_one_letter_code
_entity_poly.pdbx_strand_id
1 'polypeptide(L)'
;MRQPSIHQSHNLQSPISILILTGTLPMITTLTSTIRHTRQHHAIEHATLMILAERFPGRRMVGYSDPGGFTLLADVPVEAVRRALTDAMLRLQAGESYLAIHPRCGTNLLATGVLVTLAALAGSAGARRDFLSRFARSLILVLPALVVGPGVGIHLQRYTTLADVTDRWVKDVRPLELGGLRATRVSFE
;
A
#
# COMPACT_ATOMS: atom_id res chain seq x y z
N MET A 1 61.63 -40.22 -34.56
CA MET A 1 62.79 -39.31 -34.52
C MET A 1 62.32 -37.88 -34.77
N ARG A 2 62.70 -36.97 -33.87
CA ARG A 2 62.77 -35.49 -33.95
C ARG A 2 61.48 -34.66 -34.13
N GLN A 3 61.05 -34.07 -33.03
CA GLN A 3 60.72 -32.63 -32.96
C GLN A 3 61.97 -31.77 -33.24
N PRO A 4 61.80 -30.49 -33.62
CA PRO A 4 61.85 -29.36 -32.66
C PRO A 4 60.70 -28.34 -32.92
N SER A 5 59.98 -27.76 -31.95
CA SER A 5 60.30 -26.81 -30.85
C SER A 5 60.64 -25.38 -31.30
N ILE A 6 60.21 -24.40 -30.46
CA ILE A 6 60.37 -22.91 -30.50
C ILE A 6 59.11 -22.18 -31.07
N HIS A 7 58.45 -21.17 -30.48
CA HIS A 7 58.67 -20.30 -29.32
C HIS A 7 57.32 -19.79 -28.75
N GLN A 8 57.25 -19.59 -27.43
CA GLN A 8 56.19 -18.88 -26.69
C GLN A 8 56.06 -17.40 -27.10
N SER A 9 54.84 -16.86 -27.03
CA SER A 9 54.64 -15.51 -26.48
C SER A 9 53.32 -15.45 -25.67
N HIS A 10 53.44 -14.75 -24.55
CA HIS A 10 52.48 -14.60 -23.47
C HIS A 10 51.18 -13.93 -23.91
N ASN A 11 50.05 -14.39 -23.37
CA ASN A 11 48.96 -13.48 -23.04
C ASN A 11 48.36 -13.85 -21.68
N LEU A 12 48.79 -13.09 -20.66
CA LEU A 12 48.12 -13.03 -19.37
C LEU A 12 46.80 -12.27 -19.56
N GLN A 13 45.67 -12.95 -19.39
CA GLN A 13 44.45 -12.30 -18.96
C GLN A 13 44.12 -12.83 -17.56
N SER A 14 44.43 -11.97 -16.59
CA SER A 14 44.18 -12.14 -15.17
C SER A 14 42.68 -12.26 -14.85
N PRO A 15 42.32 -12.97 -13.77
CA PRO A 15 40.99 -12.87 -13.19
C PRO A 15 40.93 -11.55 -12.42
N ILE A 16 40.19 -10.56 -12.93
CA ILE A 16 39.89 -9.36 -12.14
C ILE A 16 38.81 -9.74 -11.13
N SER A 17 39.25 -9.90 -9.90
CA SER A 17 38.45 -9.83 -8.69
C SER A 17 37.42 -8.70 -8.75
N ILE A 18 36.14 -9.05 -8.68
CA ILE A 18 35.10 -8.15 -8.17
C ILE A 18 34.52 -8.81 -6.92
N LEU A 19 35.22 -8.57 -5.81
CA LEU A 19 34.73 -8.74 -4.45
C LEU A 19 34.25 -7.36 -3.99
N ILE A 20 33.01 -6.96 -4.29
CA ILE A 20 32.39 -5.75 -3.71
C ILE A 20 30.88 -5.98 -3.48
N LEU A 21 30.46 -5.88 -2.21
CA LEU A 21 29.10 -5.56 -1.70
C LEU A 21 27.98 -6.64 -1.59
N THR A 22 28.23 -7.82 -1.01
CA THR A 22 27.14 -8.79 -0.70
C THR A 22 26.30 -8.47 0.56
N GLY A 23 26.63 -7.43 1.33
CA GLY A 23 25.98 -7.14 2.62
C GLY A 23 24.75 -6.22 2.59
N THR A 24 24.69 -5.25 1.67
CA THR A 24 23.61 -4.21 1.63
C THR A 24 22.56 -4.47 0.56
N LEU A 25 22.92 -5.18 -0.51
CA LEU A 25 22.03 -5.60 -1.60
C LEU A 25 20.86 -6.52 -1.17
N PRO A 26 21.02 -7.52 -0.28
CA PRO A 26 19.89 -8.38 0.08
C PRO A 26 18.84 -7.62 0.88
N MET A 27 19.24 -6.69 1.76
CA MET A 27 18.33 -5.92 2.60
C MET A 27 17.49 -4.91 1.78
N ILE A 28 18.11 -4.20 0.83
CA ILE A 28 17.39 -3.24 -0.02
C ILE A 28 16.39 -3.98 -0.94
N THR A 29 16.77 -5.15 -1.43
CA THR A 29 15.92 -5.98 -2.29
C THR A 29 14.70 -6.51 -1.53
N THR A 30 14.87 -6.99 -0.29
CA THR A 30 13.77 -7.49 0.54
C THR A 30 12.82 -6.39 1.01
N LEU A 31 13.32 -5.20 1.33
CA LEU A 31 12.49 -4.03 1.64
C LEU A 31 11.63 -3.62 0.45
N THR A 32 12.22 -3.58 -0.75
CA THR A 32 11.52 -3.18 -1.98
C THR A 32 10.41 -4.16 -2.34
N SER A 33 10.65 -5.47 -2.22
CA SER A 33 9.62 -6.50 -2.46
C SER A 33 8.49 -6.41 -1.43
N THR A 34 8.82 -6.22 -0.14
CA THR A 34 7.85 -6.08 0.95
C THR A 34 6.91 -4.89 0.73
N ILE A 35 7.45 -3.74 0.35
CA ILE A 35 6.67 -2.54 0.05
C ILE A 35 5.78 -2.79 -1.18
N ARG A 36 6.34 -3.38 -2.24
CA ARG A 36 5.58 -3.70 -3.45
C ARG A 36 4.40 -4.63 -3.16
N HIS A 37 4.64 -5.74 -2.44
CA HIS A 37 3.58 -6.68 -2.06
C HIS A 37 2.50 -6.01 -1.21
N THR A 38 2.89 -5.20 -0.22
CA THR A 38 1.92 -4.45 0.59
C THR A 38 1.03 -3.56 -0.28
N ARG A 39 1.60 -2.86 -1.26
CA ARG A 39 0.84 -2.00 -2.18
C ARG A 39 -0.11 -2.81 -3.07
N GLN A 40 0.31 -3.99 -3.52
CA GLN A 40 -0.54 -4.89 -4.32
C GLN A 40 -1.69 -5.45 -3.48
N HIS A 41 -1.40 -5.93 -2.27
CA HIS A 41 -2.43 -6.42 -1.35
C HIS A 41 -3.44 -5.32 -1.01
N HIS A 42 -2.97 -4.07 -0.82
CA HIS A 42 -3.83 -2.91 -0.60
C HIS A 42 -4.73 -2.58 -1.80
N ALA A 43 -4.23 -2.74 -3.03
CA ALA A 43 -5.07 -2.62 -4.23
C ALA A 43 -6.17 -3.70 -4.29
N ILE A 44 -5.82 -4.96 -3.99
CA ILE A 44 -6.77 -6.07 -3.97
C ILE A 44 -7.81 -5.89 -2.85
N GLU A 45 -7.38 -5.41 -1.68
CA GLU A 45 -8.25 -5.09 -0.55
C GLU A 45 -9.28 -4.02 -0.94
N HIS A 46 -8.82 -2.91 -1.54
CA HIS A 46 -9.70 -1.85 -2.03
C HIS A 46 -10.74 -2.38 -3.02
N ALA A 47 -10.30 -3.13 -4.02
CA ALA A 47 -11.19 -3.69 -5.03
C ALA A 47 -12.19 -4.67 -4.40
N THR A 48 -11.76 -5.50 -3.46
CA THR A 48 -12.61 -6.45 -2.72
C THR A 48 -13.67 -5.70 -1.90
N LEU A 49 -13.28 -4.66 -1.19
CA LEU A 49 -14.20 -3.82 -0.40
C LEU A 49 -15.22 -3.08 -1.27
N MET A 50 -14.82 -2.58 -2.44
CA MET A 50 -15.74 -1.96 -3.40
C MET A 50 -16.83 -2.93 -3.84
N ILE A 51 -16.44 -4.14 -4.25
CA ILE A 51 -17.39 -5.17 -4.69
C ILE A 51 -18.28 -5.64 -3.53
N LEU A 52 -17.73 -5.78 -2.32
CA LEU A 52 -18.53 -6.10 -1.14
C LEU A 52 -19.52 -4.98 -0.79
N ALA A 53 -19.13 -3.71 -0.92
CA ALA A 53 -20.00 -2.56 -0.68
C ALA A 53 -21.16 -2.49 -1.67
N GLU A 54 -20.94 -2.88 -2.93
CA GLU A 54 -21.98 -3.03 -3.93
C GLU A 54 -22.96 -4.17 -3.59
N ARG A 55 -22.43 -5.31 -3.11
CA ARG A 55 -23.24 -6.51 -2.77
C ARG A 55 -24.00 -6.40 -1.45
N PHE A 56 -23.43 -5.69 -0.48
CA PHE A 56 -23.94 -5.56 0.89
C PHE A 56 -24.04 -4.09 1.29
N PRO A 57 -24.97 -3.32 0.68
CA PRO A 57 -25.11 -1.90 0.95
C PRO A 57 -25.42 -1.64 2.43
N GLY A 58 -24.82 -0.58 2.97
CA GLY A 58 -25.01 -0.17 4.37
C GLY A 58 -24.24 -0.98 5.41
N ARG A 59 -23.56 -2.08 5.03
CA ARG A 59 -22.67 -2.79 5.94
C ARG A 59 -21.37 -2.03 6.14
N ARG A 60 -20.95 -1.92 7.41
CA ARG A 60 -19.64 -1.35 7.76
C ARG A 60 -18.57 -2.39 7.50
N MET A 61 -17.54 -1.99 6.77
CA MET A 61 -16.43 -2.85 6.39
C MET A 61 -15.14 -2.04 6.48
N VAL A 62 -14.11 -2.66 7.03
CA VAL A 62 -12.77 -2.07 7.16
C VAL A 62 -11.78 -3.12 6.70
N GLY A 63 -10.74 -2.68 5.99
CA GLY A 63 -9.62 -3.53 5.63
C GLY A 63 -8.31 -3.01 6.18
N TYR A 64 -7.35 -3.91 6.30
CA TYR A 64 -5.98 -3.64 6.71
C TYR A 64 -5.03 -4.54 5.94
N SER A 65 -4.11 -3.94 5.19
CA SER A 65 -3.11 -4.63 4.37
C SER A 65 -1.72 -4.63 5.00
N ASP A 66 -0.98 -5.72 4.78
CA ASP A 66 0.39 -5.92 5.20
C ASP A 66 1.16 -6.76 4.17
N PRO A 67 2.48 -7.00 4.36
CA PRO A 67 3.27 -7.73 3.37
C PRO A 67 2.83 -9.17 3.09
N GLY A 68 2.06 -9.80 3.98
CA GLY A 68 1.56 -11.17 3.82
C GLY A 68 0.12 -11.26 3.28
N GLY A 69 -0.58 -10.15 3.13
CA GLY A 69 -1.94 -10.09 2.59
C GLY A 69 -2.77 -8.98 3.22
N PHE A 70 -4.03 -9.27 3.52
CA PHE A 70 -4.90 -8.29 4.19
C PHE A 70 -5.96 -8.96 5.05
N THR A 71 -6.47 -8.22 6.01
CA THR A 71 -7.57 -8.63 6.90
C THR A 71 -8.77 -7.72 6.67
N LEU A 72 -9.95 -8.31 6.47
CA LEU A 72 -11.21 -7.59 6.41
C LEU A 72 -11.97 -7.79 7.72
N LEU A 73 -12.38 -6.70 8.36
CA LEU A 73 -13.41 -6.68 9.40
C LEU A 73 -14.74 -6.31 8.73
N ALA A 74 -15.59 -7.30 8.54
CA ALA A 74 -16.86 -7.15 7.84
C ALA A 74 -17.85 -8.19 8.35
N ASP A 75 -19.06 -7.74 8.73
CA ASP A 75 -20.16 -8.66 9.08
C ASP A 75 -20.82 -9.21 7.80
N VAL A 76 -20.06 -10.05 7.10
CA VAL A 76 -20.48 -10.79 5.88
C VAL A 76 -19.93 -12.23 5.93
N PRO A 77 -20.56 -13.20 5.24
CA PRO A 77 -20.04 -14.57 5.16
C PRO A 77 -18.67 -14.64 4.47
N VAL A 78 -17.80 -15.56 4.89
CA VAL A 78 -16.46 -15.74 4.29
C VAL A 78 -16.54 -16.11 2.80
N GLU A 79 -17.58 -16.82 2.38
CA GLU A 79 -17.87 -17.18 0.99
C GLU A 79 -18.21 -15.94 0.14
N ALA A 80 -18.79 -14.91 0.74
CA ALA A 80 -19.01 -13.63 0.07
C ALA A 80 -17.68 -12.89 -0.14
N VAL A 81 -16.79 -12.93 0.86
CA VAL A 81 -15.43 -12.39 0.75
C VAL A 81 -14.64 -13.13 -0.33
N ARG A 82 -14.67 -14.47 -0.35
CA ARG A 82 -13.98 -15.28 -1.37
C ARG A 82 -14.43 -14.92 -2.78
N ARG A 83 -15.74 -14.83 -3.02
CA ARG A 83 -16.27 -14.41 -4.33
C ARG A 83 -15.84 -13.00 -4.70
N ALA A 84 -15.99 -12.04 -3.80
CA ALA A 84 -15.60 -10.65 -4.06
C ALA A 84 -14.09 -10.50 -4.30
N LEU A 85 -13.25 -11.28 -3.61
CA LEU A 85 -11.81 -11.34 -3.82
C LEU A 85 -11.48 -11.86 -5.22
N THR A 86 -12.11 -12.96 -5.65
CA THR A 86 -11.92 -13.49 -7.00
C THR A 86 -12.30 -12.46 -8.06
N ASP A 87 -13.46 -11.82 -7.93
CA ASP A 87 -13.90 -10.78 -8.85
C ASP A 87 -12.96 -9.58 -8.85
N ALA A 88 -12.50 -9.14 -7.68
CA ALA A 88 -11.56 -8.04 -7.52
C ALA A 88 -10.24 -8.31 -8.27
N MET A 89 -9.67 -9.51 -8.10
CA MET A 89 -8.45 -9.90 -8.78
C MET A 89 -8.64 -9.95 -10.30
N LEU A 90 -9.71 -10.60 -10.78
CA LEU A 90 -10.01 -10.69 -12.21
C LEU A 90 -10.17 -9.30 -12.84
N ARG A 91 -10.89 -8.39 -12.18
CA ARG A 91 -11.13 -7.04 -12.69
C ARG A 91 -9.87 -6.18 -12.67
N LEU A 92 -9.06 -6.26 -11.62
CA LEU A 92 -7.76 -5.58 -11.57
C LEU A 92 -6.82 -6.10 -12.67
N GLN A 93 -6.75 -7.41 -12.86
CA GLN A 93 -5.98 -8.05 -13.95
C GLN A 93 -6.51 -7.67 -15.34
N ALA A 94 -7.81 -7.44 -15.48
CA ALA A 94 -8.43 -6.92 -16.69
C ALA A 94 -8.18 -5.42 -16.93
N GLY A 95 -7.44 -4.74 -16.04
CA GLY A 95 -7.05 -3.33 -16.19
C GLY A 95 -7.99 -2.33 -15.53
N GLU A 96 -8.96 -2.76 -14.73
CA GLU A 96 -9.85 -1.88 -13.95
C GLU A 96 -9.13 -1.25 -12.73
N SER A 97 -8.03 -0.52 -13.00
CA SER A 97 -7.15 0.06 -11.99
C SER A 97 -7.82 1.08 -11.06
N TYR A 98 -8.96 1.64 -11.43
CA TYR A 98 -9.73 2.53 -10.56
C TYR A 98 -10.24 1.83 -9.30
N LEU A 99 -10.40 0.50 -9.33
CA LEU A 99 -10.77 -0.31 -8.16
C LEU A 99 -9.68 -0.34 -7.08
N ALA A 100 -8.43 -0.03 -7.44
CA ALA A 100 -7.32 0.06 -6.49
C ALA A 100 -7.35 1.36 -5.65
N ILE A 101 -8.30 2.27 -5.90
CA ILE A 101 -8.43 3.55 -5.19
C ILE A 101 -9.78 3.57 -4.47
N HIS A 102 -9.76 3.70 -3.15
CA HIS A 102 -10.96 3.65 -2.32
C HIS A 102 -11.28 5.02 -1.68
N PRO A 103 -12.53 5.52 -1.76
CA PRO A 103 -12.90 6.85 -1.27
C PRO A 103 -12.80 6.98 0.26
N ARG A 104 -12.87 5.86 0.99
CA ARG A 104 -12.79 5.81 2.46
C ARG A 104 -11.52 5.14 2.98
N CYS A 105 -10.44 5.15 2.19
CA CYS A 105 -9.14 4.62 2.62
C CYS A 105 -8.56 5.41 3.80
N GLY A 106 -7.84 4.73 4.70
CA GLY A 106 -7.12 5.36 5.81
C GLY A 106 -6.09 6.41 5.37
N THR A 107 -5.52 6.30 4.17
CA THR A 107 -4.64 7.32 3.59
C THR A 107 -5.35 8.68 3.46
N ASN A 108 -6.66 8.70 3.17
CA ASN A 108 -7.43 9.94 3.09
C ASN A 108 -7.61 10.60 4.46
N LEU A 109 -7.89 9.78 5.48
CA LEU A 109 -8.00 10.25 6.85
C LEU A 109 -6.66 10.80 7.35
N LEU A 110 -5.55 10.07 7.12
CA LEU A 110 -4.21 10.48 7.52
C LEU A 110 -3.80 11.80 6.85
N ALA A 111 -3.97 11.90 5.53
CA ALA A 111 -3.64 13.12 4.78
C ALA A 111 -4.44 14.34 5.30
N THR A 112 -5.74 14.15 5.52
CA THR A 112 -6.61 15.19 6.08
C THR A 112 -6.16 15.60 7.48
N GLY A 113 -5.89 14.64 8.36
CA GLY A 113 -5.46 14.90 9.73
C GLY A 113 -4.14 15.67 9.80
N VAL A 114 -3.17 15.32 8.96
CA VAL A 114 -1.90 16.05 8.84
C VAL A 114 -2.13 17.50 8.39
N LEU A 115 -2.91 17.71 7.32
CA LEU A 115 -3.19 19.05 6.81
C LEU A 115 -3.93 19.93 7.83
N VAL A 116 -4.93 19.38 8.50
CA VAL A 116 -5.67 20.07 9.57
C VAL A 116 -4.75 20.45 10.72
N THR A 117 -3.85 19.55 11.12
CA THR A 117 -2.90 19.80 12.21
C THR A 117 -1.93 20.92 11.83
N LEU A 118 -1.37 20.89 10.62
CA LEU A 118 -0.48 21.95 10.13
C LEU A 118 -1.21 23.30 10.03
N ALA A 119 -2.45 23.32 9.54
CA ALA A 119 -3.28 24.51 9.47
C ALA A 119 -3.57 25.09 10.86
N ALA A 120 -3.88 24.25 11.85
CA ALA A 120 -4.11 24.67 13.22
C ALA A 120 -2.85 25.22 13.90
N LEU A 121 -1.68 24.60 13.65
CA LEU A 121 -0.38 25.09 14.13
C LEU A 121 -0.04 26.46 13.52
N ALA A 122 -0.22 26.61 12.21
CA ALA A 122 -0.03 27.90 11.53
C ALA A 122 -1.01 28.97 12.04
N GLY A 123 -2.28 28.59 12.23
CA GLY A 123 -3.34 29.47 12.73
C GLY A 123 -3.16 29.87 14.19
N SER A 124 -2.39 29.11 14.97
CA SER A 124 -2.08 29.42 16.36
C SER A 124 -0.73 30.12 16.55
N ALA A 125 0.12 30.23 15.53
CA ALA A 125 1.47 30.80 15.62
C ALA A 125 1.53 32.33 15.85
N GLY A 126 2.48 32.79 16.67
CA GLY A 126 2.74 34.22 16.95
C GLY A 126 2.38 34.64 18.38
N ALA A 127 3.31 35.32 19.05
CA ALA A 127 3.13 35.84 20.41
C ALA A 127 2.38 37.18 20.36
N ARG A 128 1.35 37.34 21.22
CA ARG A 128 0.55 38.58 21.47
C ARG A 128 -0.79 38.75 20.72
N ARG A 129 -1.44 37.67 20.27
CA ARG A 129 -2.85 37.73 19.82
C ARG A 129 -3.80 37.18 20.87
N ASP A 130 -4.95 37.82 21.04
CA ASP A 130 -6.04 37.36 21.90
C ASP A 130 -6.58 36.00 21.43
N PHE A 131 -7.24 35.27 22.32
CA PHE A 131 -7.73 33.91 22.04
C PHE A 131 -8.66 33.87 20.82
N LEU A 132 -9.53 34.86 20.66
CA LEU A 132 -10.54 34.89 19.59
C LEU A 132 -9.89 35.06 18.22
N SER A 133 -8.89 35.93 18.08
CA SER A 133 -8.18 36.11 16.81
C SER A 133 -7.35 34.87 16.41
N ARG A 134 -6.76 34.15 17.38
CA ARG A 134 -6.09 32.87 17.12
C ARG A 134 -7.09 31.80 16.69
N PHE A 135 -8.21 31.68 17.39
CA PHE A 135 -9.28 30.76 17.04
C PHE A 135 -9.82 31.02 15.64
N ALA A 136 -10.18 32.27 15.33
CA ALA A 136 -10.71 32.65 14.02
C ALA A 136 -9.72 32.34 12.88
N ARG A 137 -8.43 32.67 13.07
CA ARG A 137 -7.39 32.36 12.08
C ARG A 137 -7.21 30.85 11.89
N SER A 138 -7.16 30.08 12.98
CA SER A 138 -7.10 28.62 12.89
C SER A 138 -8.30 28.04 12.17
N LEU A 139 -9.51 28.52 12.48
CA LEU A 139 -10.73 28.08 11.81
C LEU A 139 -10.68 28.35 10.30
N ILE A 140 -10.30 29.56 9.90
CA ILE A 140 -10.16 29.95 8.48
C ILE A 140 -9.15 29.07 7.74
N LEU A 141 -8.07 28.62 8.39
CA LEU A 141 -7.07 27.74 7.78
C LEU A 141 -7.47 26.26 7.78
N VAL A 142 -8.15 25.79 8.84
CA VAL A 142 -8.55 24.39 9.00
C VAL A 142 -9.69 24.02 8.06
N LEU A 143 -10.65 24.91 7.82
CA LEU A 143 -11.81 24.60 6.96
C LEU A 143 -11.39 24.20 5.53
N PRO A 144 -10.53 24.95 4.82
CA PRO A 144 -9.99 24.51 3.53
C PRO A 144 -9.19 23.21 3.61
N ALA A 145 -8.44 22.99 4.69
CA ALA A 145 -7.67 21.75 4.88
C ALA A 145 -8.57 20.52 4.97
N LEU A 146 -9.74 20.62 5.62
CA LEU A 146 -10.76 19.56 5.66
C LEU A 146 -11.36 19.26 4.28
N VAL A 147 -11.56 20.28 3.46
CA VAL A 147 -12.12 20.14 2.10
C VAL A 147 -11.09 19.52 1.14
N VAL A 148 -9.84 19.98 1.19
CA VAL A 148 -8.76 19.54 0.30
C VAL A 148 -8.18 18.19 0.70
N GLY A 149 -8.19 17.86 2.00
CA GLY A 149 -7.52 16.69 2.57
C GLY A 149 -7.90 15.35 1.93
N PRO A 150 -9.19 15.02 1.77
CA PRO A 150 -9.60 13.78 1.10
C PRO A 150 -9.08 13.68 -0.33
N GLY A 151 -9.06 14.78 -1.09
CA GLY A 151 -8.53 14.82 -2.45
C GLY A 151 -7.01 14.56 -2.49
N VAL A 152 -6.26 15.17 -1.57
CA VAL A 152 -4.82 14.87 -1.40
C VAL A 152 -4.61 13.40 -1.06
N GLY A 153 -5.44 12.84 -0.19
CA GLY A 153 -5.44 11.41 0.13
C GLY A 153 -5.61 10.50 -1.08
N ILE A 154 -6.59 10.80 -1.94
CA ILE A 154 -6.83 10.05 -3.19
C ILE A 154 -5.61 10.09 -4.11
N HIS A 155 -4.93 11.24 -4.21
CA HIS A 155 -3.69 11.32 -4.97
C HIS A 155 -2.56 10.49 -4.34
N LEU A 156 -2.44 10.51 -3.00
CA LEU A 156 -1.44 9.73 -2.27
C LEU A 156 -1.67 8.22 -2.38
N GLN A 157 -2.91 7.77 -2.58
CA GLN A 157 -3.20 6.35 -2.76
C GLN A 157 -2.46 5.73 -3.95
N ARG A 158 -2.12 6.51 -4.99
CA ARG A 158 -1.29 6.01 -6.12
C ARG A 158 0.10 5.51 -5.68
N TYR A 159 0.58 5.94 -4.52
CA TYR A 159 1.84 5.51 -3.92
C TYR A 159 1.65 4.44 -2.85
N THR A 160 0.45 4.31 -2.26
CA THR A 160 0.15 3.28 -1.24
C THR A 160 -0.54 2.05 -1.82
N THR A 161 -0.98 2.09 -3.07
CA THR A 161 -1.56 0.97 -3.81
C THR A 161 -0.80 0.71 -5.11
N LEU A 162 -0.94 -0.51 -5.65
CA LEU A 162 -0.40 -0.93 -6.93
C LEU A 162 -1.38 -1.88 -7.63
N ALA A 163 -2.01 -1.43 -8.71
CA ALA A 163 -3.06 -2.19 -9.41
C ALA A 163 -2.54 -3.38 -10.23
N ASP A 164 -1.25 -3.41 -10.56
CA ASP A 164 -0.62 -4.58 -11.18
C ASP A 164 -0.48 -5.68 -10.13
N VAL A 165 -1.36 -6.68 -10.20
CA VAL A 165 -1.47 -7.80 -9.25
C VAL A 165 -1.33 -9.15 -9.95
N THR A 166 -0.81 -9.15 -11.18
CA THR A 166 -0.71 -10.34 -12.05
C THR A 166 0.17 -11.43 -11.45
N ASP A 167 1.11 -11.05 -10.58
CA ASP A 167 2.05 -11.93 -9.92
C ASP A 167 1.66 -12.28 -8.47
N ARG A 168 0.42 -12.00 -8.05
CA ARG A 168 -0.11 -12.30 -6.71
C ARG A 168 -1.11 -13.45 -6.76
N TRP A 169 -0.86 -14.48 -5.94
CA TRP A 169 -1.68 -15.68 -5.86
C TRP A 169 -2.23 -15.85 -4.46
N VAL A 170 -3.53 -16.12 -4.34
CA VAL A 170 -4.17 -16.32 -3.04
C VAL A 170 -3.73 -17.66 -2.46
N LYS A 171 -3.11 -17.61 -1.29
CA LYS A 171 -2.65 -18.78 -0.55
C LYS A 171 -3.78 -19.34 0.32
N ASP A 172 -4.45 -18.48 1.07
CA ASP A 172 -5.51 -18.88 1.99
C ASP A 172 -6.51 -17.74 2.27
N VAL A 173 -7.75 -18.10 2.58
CA VAL A 173 -8.81 -17.18 3.02
C VAL A 173 -9.50 -17.79 4.24
N ARG A 174 -9.10 -17.35 5.43
CA ARG A 174 -9.56 -17.95 6.68
C ARG A 174 -10.44 -16.98 7.48
N PRO A 175 -11.56 -17.45 8.05
CA PRO A 175 -12.31 -16.65 9.00
C PRO A 175 -11.47 -16.44 10.27
N LEU A 176 -11.64 -15.29 10.89
CA LEU A 176 -11.08 -14.93 12.18
C LEU A 176 -12.22 -14.45 13.08
N GLU A 177 -12.21 -14.90 14.33
CA GLU A 177 -13.10 -14.42 15.38
C GLU A 177 -12.33 -13.37 16.20
N LEU A 178 -12.63 -12.09 16.02
CA LEU A 178 -12.04 -11.01 16.83
C LEU A 178 -13.11 -10.39 17.73
N GLY A 179 -13.19 -10.86 18.98
CA GLY A 179 -14.04 -10.23 20.01
C GLY A 179 -15.52 -10.10 19.63
N GLY A 180 -16.08 -11.10 18.94
CA GLY A 180 -17.46 -11.11 18.46
C GLY A 180 -17.69 -10.42 17.11
N LEU A 181 -16.66 -9.82 16.52
CA LEU A 181 -16.69 -9.31 15.15
C LEU A 181 -16.18 -10.35 14.16
N ARG A 182 -16.93 -10.56 13.09
CA ARG A 182 -16.51 -11.39 11.96
C ARG A 182 -15.38 -10.71 11.21
N ALA A 183 -14.25 -11.39 11.12
CA ALA A 183 -13.12 -10.98 10.33
C ALA A 183 -12.72 -12.10 9.35
N THR A 184 -12.08 -11.73 8.25
CA THR A 184 -11.55 -12.68 7.28
C THR A 184 -10.12 -12.27 6.94
N ARG A 185 -9.17 -13.19 7.08
CA ARG A 185 -7.78 -13.00 6.68
C ARG A 185 -7.57 -13.62 5.30
N VAL A 186 -7.08 -12.82 4.37
CA VAL A 186 -6.59 -13.25 3.07
C VAL A 186 -5.06 -13.23 3.11
N SER A 187 -4.42 -14.31 2.70
CA SER A 187 -2.96 -14.38 2.57
C SER A 187 -2.55 -14.74 1.15
N PHE A 188 -1.37 -14.26 0.73
CA PHE A 188 -0.81 -14.46 -0.61
C PHE A 188 0.56 -15.15 -0.54
N GLU A 189 0.97 -15.75 -1.65
CA GLU A 189 2.32 -16.32 -1.85
C GLU A 189 3.38 -15.28 -2.21
#